data_AF-A0A9P9PCU1-F1
#
_entry.id   AF-A0A9P9PCU1-F1
#
_cell.length_a   1.000
_cell.length_b   1.000
_cell.length_c   1.000
_cell.angle_alpha   90.00
_cell.angle_beta   90.00
_cell.angle_gamma   90.00
#
_symmetry.space_group_name_H-M   'P 1'
#
loop_
_entity.id
_entity.type
_entity.pdbx_description
1 polymer ?
#
loop_
_entity_poly.entity_id
_entity_poly.type
_entity_poly.pdbx_seq_one_letter_code
_entity_poly.pdbx_strand_id
1 'polypeptide(L)'
;MTKTVQIHCPSTGQTVDNFIISPFQTHDQVLQGVRLRFDISYAALYTVDAKPISNAQSLQEDQRVLVAAKELEHMLPDAPAGFALYDGEEGDHVDADVEGFGQDWEDLTEREKCDHIQSLAVQKPTMRNTLRITRPWQSVHNDLNVLQTHTSGDLDTQSSPSDCEALIEQRWRTTIEHFLPASLSPAKIKVAGKFWNPHVLAVIAVLGSFTQGQSHLVRGFLQEAVNMRLKESEGNDTSSTVQKQDVIDAITIIYERAGIIPAKLTKRKSAKAKGKERRKALKVQKKKGGNGDMSSETP
;
A
#
# COMPACT_ATOMS: atom_id res chain seq x y z
N MET A 1 -6.67 25.89 28.84
CA MET A 1 -5.37 26.10 28.17
C MET A 1 -5.55 25.65 26.73
N THR A 2 -5.11 26.46 25.76
CA THR A 2 -5.15 26.11 24.33
C THR A 2 -4.14 25.00 24.08
N LYS A 3 -4.50 24.02 23.25
CA LYS A 3 -3.65 22.90 22.90
C LYS A 3 -3.23 22.92 21.45
N THR A 4 -1.99 22.55 21.18
CA THR A 4 -1.48 22.37 19.83
C THR A 4 -1.32 20.88 19.56
N VAL A 5 -1.83 20.38 18.44
CA VAL A 5 -1.74 18.97 18.04
C VAL A 5 -1.29 18.84 16.59
N GLN A 6 -0.72 17.69 16.23
CA GLN A 6 -0.44 17.34 14.84
C GLN A 6 -1.56 16.42 14.33
N ILE A 7 -2.26 16.82 13.27
CA ILE A 7 -3.31 16.00 12.67
C ILE A 7 -2.84 15.44 11.33
N HIS A 8 -2.93 14.13 11.15
CA HIS A 8 -2.54 13.42 9.94
C HIS A 8 -3.74 12.70 9.34
N CYS A 9 -3.95 12.83 8.04
CA CYS A 9 -5.00 12.15 7.29
C CYS A 9 -4.37 11.10 6.36
N PRO A 10 -4.39 9.80 6.73
CA PRO A 10 -3.72 8.76 5.94
C PRO A 10 -4.26 8.62 4.52
N SER A 11 -5.58 8.74 4.32
CA SER A 11 -6.23 8.58 3.01
C SER A 11 -5.84 9.67 2.01
N THR A 12 -5.50 10.87 2.46
CA THR A 12 -5.00 11.97 1.60
C THR A 12 -3.47 12.11 1.65
N GLY A 13 -2.81 11.45 2.60
CA GLY A 13 -1.38 11.61 2.89
C GLY A 13 -0.99 12.98 3.45
N GLN A 14 -1.97 13.84 3.77
CA GLN A 14 -1.73 15.19 4.25
C GLN A 14 -1.50 15.21 5.76
N THR A 15 -0.61 16.09 6.21
CA THR A 15 -0.35 16.35 7.62
C THR A 15 -0.45 17.85 7.87
N VAL A 16 -1.14 18.22 8.94
CA VAL A 16 -1.24 19.60 9.41
C VAL A 16 -0.54 19.66 10.75
N ASP A 17 0.59 20.33 10.75
CA ASP A 17 1.32 20.67 11.96
C ASP A 17 0.62 21.84 12.67
N ASN A 18 0.74 21.84 14.00
CA ASN A 18 0.29 22.93 14.85
C ASN A 18 -1.21 23.26 14.76
N PHE A 19 -2.08 22.25 14.68
CA PHE A 19 -3.51 22.45 14.73
C PHE A 19 -3.95 22.84 16.16
N ILE A 20 -4.63 23.97 16.28
CA ILE A 20 -4.94 24.60 17.56
C ILE A 20 -6.34 24.20 18.03
N ILE A 21 -6.43 23.63 19.24
CA ILE A 21 -7.68 23.30 19.94
C ILE A 21 -7.84 24.24 21.13
N SER A 22 -8.85 25.09 21.05
CA SER A 22 -9.19 26.01 22.14
C SER A 22 -9.96 25.28 23.25
N PRO A 23 -9.83 25.70 24.52
CA PRO A 23 -10.49 25.04 25.65
C PRO A 23 -12.02 25.18 25.62
N PHE A 24 -12.56 26.11 24.83
CA PHE A 24 -13.99 26.37 24.68
C PHE A 24 -14.61 25.67 23.46
N GLN A 25 -13.81 25.01 22.63
CA GLN A 25 -14.33 24.31 21.46
C GLN A 25 -14.95 22.97 21.85
N THR A 26 -16.16 22.72 21.33
CA THR A 26 -16.78 21.39 21.41
C THR A 26 -16.07 20.42 20.46
N HIS A 27 -16.25 19.11 20.68
CA HIS A 27 -15.70 18.10 19.78
C HIS A 27 -16.16 18.32 18.32
N ASP A 28 -17.43 18.64 18.11
CA ASP A 28 -17.95 18.93 16.77
C ASP A 28 -17.33 20.16 16.12
N GLN A 29 -17.06 21.22 16.89
CA GLN A 29 -16.37 22.41 16.38
C GLN A 29 -14.93 22.09 15.96
N VAL A 30 -14.25 21.22 16.71
CA VAL A 30 -12.93 20.71 16.32
C VAL A 30 -13.02 19.91 15.02
N LEU A 31 -13.98 18.98 14.91
CA LEU A 31 -14.21 18.20 13.69
C LEU A 31 -14.53 19.10 12.47
N GLN A 32 -15.31 20.15 12.65
CA GLN A 32 -15.58 21.14 11.60
C GLN A 32 -14.28 21.83 11.15
N GLY A 33 -13.42 22.24 12.09
CA GLY A 33 -12.10 22.81 11.77
C GLY A 33 -11.21 21.84 10.99
N VAL A 34 -11.23 20.54 11.36
CA VAL A 34 -10.50 19.49 10.65
C VAL A 34 -11.03 19.31 9.22
N ARG A 35 -12.35 19.26 9.03
CA ARG A 35 -12.99 19.14 7.70
C ARG A 35 -12.58 20.27 6.77
N LEU A 36 -12.63 21.51 7.27
CA LEU A 36 -12.21 22.70 6.52
C LEU A 36 -10.73 22.67 6.16
N ARG A 37 -9.89 22.11 7.05
CA ARG A 37 -8.44 22.10 6.85
C ARG A 37 -7.99 21.10 5.79
N PHE A 38 -8.64 19.94 5.73
CA PHE A 38 -8.33 18.88 4.76
C PHE A 38 -9.22 18.88 3.52
N ASP A 39 -10.21 19.77 3.44
CA ASP A 39 -11.21 19.82 2.37
C ASP A 39 -11.97 18.47 2.22
N ILE A 40 -12.49 17.97 3.35
CA ILE A 40 -13.18 16.67 3.46
C ILE A 40 -14.59 16.83 4.03
N SER A 41 -15.52 15.99 3.58
CA SER A 41 -16.92 16.03 4.02
C SER A 41 -17.16 15.32 5.36
N TYR A 42 -16.32 14.36 5.71
CA TYR A 42 -16.38 13.60 6.96
C TYR A 42 -15.07 13.74 7.72
N ALA A 43 -15.15 13.74 9.05
CA ALA A 43 -13.98 13.69 9.92
C ALA A 43 -14.32 12.92 11.19
N ALA A 44 -13.46 11.97 11.55
CA ALA A 44 -13.40 11.33 12.86
C ALA A 44 -11.94 11.26 13.32
N LEU A 45 -11.72 11.44 14.64
CA LEU A 45 -10.39 11.47 15.23
C LEU A 45 -10.03 10.11 15.82
N TYR A 46 -8.77 9.73 15.64
CA TYR A 46 -8.20 8.50 16.16
C TYR A 46 -6.82 8.76 16.77
N THR A 47 -6.45 7.96 17.76
CA THR A 47 -5.08 7.91 18.26
C THR A 47 -4.15 7.31 17.20
N VAL A 48 -2.83 7.44 17.40
CA VAL A 48 -1.81 6.77 16.56
C VAL A 48 -1.97 5.24 16.56
N ASP A 49 -2.65 4.65 17.55
CA ASP A 49 -2.95 3.22 17.61
C ASP A 49 -4.31 2.87 16.97
N ALA A 50 -4.88 3.76 16.18
CA ALA A 50 -6.19 3.63 15.53
C ALA A 50 -7.38 3.42 16.47
N LYS A 51 -7.29 3.89 17.72
CA LYS A 51 -8.44 3.92 18.66
C LYS A 51 -9.25 5.20 18.49
N PRO A 52 -10.58 5.15 18.42
CA PRO A 52 -11.42 6.32 18.21
C PRO A 52 -11.33 7.28 19.40
N ILE A 53 -11.36 8.58 19.11
CA ILE A 53 -11.34 9.67 20.09
C ILE A 53 -12.69 10.38 20.05
N SER A 54 -13.51 10.15 21.07
CA SER A 54 -14.84 10.74 21.20
C SER A 54 -14.85 12.15 21.79
N ASN A 55 -13.74 12.59 22.39
CA ASN A 55 -13.61 13.91 23.00
C ASN A 55 -12.27 14.54 22.63
N ALA A 56 -12.30 15.64 21.87
CA ALA A 56 -11.09 16.34 21.44
C ALA A 56 -10.35 16.99 22.62
N GLN A 57 -11.03 17.26 23.73
CA GLN A 57 -10.41 17.85 24.92
C GLN A 57 -9.51 16.87 25.68
N SER A 58 -9.60 15.55 25.42
CA SER A 58 -8.70 14.55 26.04
C SER A 58 -7.30 14.53 25.41
N LEU A 59 -7.15 15.16 24.23
CA LEU A 59 -5.87 15.25 23.53
C LEU A 59 -4.83 16.01 24.36
N GLN A 60 -3.57 15.63 24.23
CA GLN A 60 -2.43 16.27 24.88
C GLN A 60 -1.74 17.27 23.95
N GLU A 61 -0.98 18.22 24.52
CA GLU A 61 -0.09 19.09 23.73
C GLU A 61 0.88 18.25 22.89
N ASP A 62 1.13 18.68 21.66
CA ASP A 62 2.02 18.05 20.67
C ASP A 62 1.64 16.61 20.30
N GLN A 63 0.44 16.15 20.68
CA GLN A 63 -0.01 14.80 20.34
C GLN A 63 -0.29 14.68 18.84
N ARG A 64 0.18 13.58 18.25
CA ARG A 64 -0.20 13.20 16.89
C ARG A 64 -1.54 12.45 16.89
N VAL A 65 -2.42 12.83 15.99
CA VAL A 65 -3.79 12.32 15.86
C VAL A 65 -4.06 11.97 14.41
N LEU A 66 -4.74 10.85 14.20
CA LEU A 66 -5.17 10.38 12.89
C LEU A 66 -6.58 10.85 12.58
N VAL A 67 -6.84 11.16 11.30
CA VAL A 67 -8.12 11.65 10.81
C VAL A 67 -8.65 10.71 9.72
N ALA A 68 -9.83 10.14 9.95
CA ALA A 68 -10.59 9.45 8.92
C ALA A 68 -11.35 10.48 8.07
N ALA A 69 -11.22 10.41 6.75
CA ALA A 69 -11.87 11.31 5.79
C ALA A 69 -13.21 10.76 5.26
N LYS A 70 -13.54 9.51 5.56
CA LYS A 70 -14.81 8.87 5.18
C LYS A 70 -15.40 8.09 6.35
N GLU A 71 -16.72 7.99 6.38
CA GLU A 71 -17.46 7.31 7.45
C GLU A 71 -17.11 5.81 7.54
N LEU A 72 -16.91 5.17 6.40
CA LEU A 72 -16.56 3.75 6.31
C LEU A 72 -15.04 3.51 6.26
N GLU A 73 -14.22 4.52 6.57
CA GLU A 73 -12.76 4.37 6.58
C GLU A 73 -12.31 3.64 7.86
N HIS A 74 -11.73 2.46 7.67
CA HIS A 74 -11.11 1.72 8.77
C HIS A 74 -9.71 2.29 9.05
N MET A 75 -9.57 2.97 10.18
CA MET A 75 -8.30 3.54 10.59
C MET A 75 -7.25 2.47 10.89
N LEU A 76 -6.03 2.70 10.41
CA LEU A 76 -4.84 1.88 10.66
C LEU A 76 -3.90 2.61 11.64
N PRO A 77 -3.19 1.87 12.50
CA PRO A 77 -2.15 2.46 13.33
C PRO A 77 -1.09 3.20 12.50
N ASP A 78 -0.62 4.34 13.01
CA ASP A 78 0.48 5.15 12.46
C ASP A 78 1.84 4.54 12.82
N ALA A 79 2.03 3.30 12.39
CA ALA A 79 3.25 2.54 12.57
C ALA A 79 3.75 2.04 11.20
N PRO A 80 5.02 1.63 11.08
CA PRO A 80 5.44 0.81 9.94
C PRO A 80 4.65 -0.50 9.91
N ALA A 81 4.34 -0.98 8.71
CA ALA A 81 3.67 -2.27 8.57
C ALA A 81 4.54 -3.39 9.17
N GLY A 82 3.96 -4.17 10.09
CA GLY A 82 4.53 -5.41 10.58
C GLY A 82 4.33 -6.53 9.55
N PHE A 83 5.14 -7.59 9.64
CA PHE A 83 5.00 -8.78 8.80
C PHE A 83 5.06 -10.02 9.69
N ALA A 84 4.18 -10.97 9.43
CA ALA A 84 4.17 -12.25 10.11
C ALA A 84 3.88 -13.35 9.08
N LEU A 85 4.63 -14.45 9.13
CA LEU A 85 4.14 -15.71 8.57
C LEU A 85 2.97 -16.16 9.44
N TYR A 86 1.90 -16.62 8.79
CA TYR A 86 0.64 -16.89 9.47
C TYR A 86 0.04 -18.21 9.01
N ASP A 87 -0.26 -19.06 9.99
CA ASP A 87 -0.83 -20.39 9.83
C ASP A 87 -2.01 -20.61 10.81
N GLY A 88 -2.73 -19.53 11.13
CA GLY A 88 -3.91 -19.59 12.00
C GLY A 88 -3.66 -19.42 13.49
N GLU A 89 -2.45 -19.02 13.91
CA GLU A 89 -2.06 -18.96 15.32
C GLU A 89 -2.89 -17.99 16.18
N GLU A 90 -3.68 -17.11 15.56
CA GLU A 90 -4.55 -16.15 16.24
C GLU A 90 -6.03 -16.57 16.25
N GLY A 91 -6.35 -17.84 15.96
CA GLY A 91 -7.72 -18.36 15.86
C GLY A 91 -8.62 -18.04 17.05
N ASP A 92 -8.09 -18.03 18.28
CA ASP A 92 -8.83 -17.71 19.51
C ASP A 92 -9.39 -16.28 19.55
N HIS A 93 -8.89 -15.40 18.67
CA HIS A 93 -9.28 -14.00 18.59
C HIS A 93 -10.19 -13.70 17.40
N VAL A 94 -10.59 -14.74 16.67
CA VAL A 94 -11.60 -14.64 15.62
C VAL A 94 -12.97 -14.60 16.27
N ASP A 95 -13.84 -13.78 15.72
CA ASP A 95 -15.25 -13.73 16.11
C ASP A 95 -15.91 -15.10 15.92
N ALA A 96 -16.64 -15.58 16.94
CA ALA A 96 -17.29 -16.88 16.93
C ALA A 96 -18.40 -17.01 15.87
N ASP A 97 -18.91 -15.88 15.37
CA ASP A 97 -19.92 -15.84 14.31
C ASP A 97 -19.31 -15.98 12.90
N VAL A 98 -17.98 -16.03 12.76
CA VAL A 98 -17.30 -16.24 11.48
C VAL A 98 -17.41 -17.70 11.06
N GLU A 99 -17.78 -17.93 9.80
CA GLU A 99 -17.81 -19.27 9.20
C GLU A 99 -16.40 -19.90 9.24
N GLY A 100 -16.33 -21.17 9.64
CA GLY A 100 -15.06 -21.86 9.87
C GLY A 100 -14.42 -21.58 11.24
N PHE A 101 -15.07 -20.81 12.14
CA PHE A 101 -14.55 -20.61 13.49
C PHE A 101 -14.28 -21.94 14.21
N GLY A 102 -13.09 -22.05 14.82
CA GLY A 102 -12.63 -23.24 15.53
C GLY A 102 -12.15 -24.40 14.64
N GLN A 103 -12.13 -24.24 13.31
CA GLN A 103 -11.50 -25.19 12.40
C GLN A 103 -10.01 -24.89 12.24
N ASP A 104 -9.24 -25.93 11.89
CA ASP A 104 -7.81 -25.79 11.60
C ASP A 104 -7.60 -24.93 10.34
N TRP A 105 -6.56 -24.10 10.35
CA TRP A 105 -6.30 -23.13 9.28
C TRP A 105 -6.22 -23.78 7.89
N GLU A 106 -5.63 -24.97 7.80
CA GLU A 106 -5.45 -25.67 6.53
C GLU A 106 -6.75 -26.23 5.95
N ASP A 107 -7.76 -26.44 6.79
CA ASP A 107 -9.08 -26.93 6.37
C ASP A 107 -10.00 -25.80 5.90
N LEU A 108 -9.66 -24.54 6.22
CA LEU A 108 -10.43 -23.37 5.80
C LEU A 108 -10.32 -23.14 4.29
N THR A 109 -11.46 -22.84 3.66
CA THR A 109 -11.51 -22.33 2.29
C THR A 109 -10.85 -20.95 2.20
N GLU A 110 -10.46 -20.53 0.99
CA GLU A 110 -9.90 -19.19 0.76
C GLU A 110 -10.83 -18.05 1.23
N ARG A 111 -12.15 -18.29 1.19
CA ARG A 111 -13.14 -17.31 1.66
C ARG A 111 -13.15 -17.24 3.18
N GLU A 112 -13.16 -18.39 3.86
CA GLU A 112 -13.10 -18.45 5.33
C GLU A 112 -11.77 -17.90 5.84
N LYS A 113 -10.64 -18.17 5.17
CA LYS A 113 -9.33 -17.56 5.46
C LYS A 113 -9.37 -16.03 5.36
N CYS A 114 -10.07 -15.49 4.35
CA CYS A 114 -10.29 -14.06 4.21
C CYS A 114 -11.12 -13.50 5.38
N ASP A 115 -12.25 -14.12 5.70
CA ASP A 115 -13.16 -13.66 6.75
C ASP A 115 -12.53 -13.78 8.15
N HIS A 116 -11.74 -14.84 8.39
CA HIS A 116 -10.90 -15.03 9.57
C HIS A 116 -9.96 -13.84 9.77
N ILE A 117 -9.15 -13.49 8.75
CA ILE A 117 -8.19 -12.38 8.88
C ILE A 117 -8.89 -11.03 9.03
N GLN A 118 -10.02 -10.81 8.33
CA GLN A 118 -10.80 -9.59 8.50
C GLN A 118 -11.38 -9.46 9.91
N SER A 119 -11.83 -10.57 10.49
CA SER A 119 -12.30 -10.63 11.87
C SER A 119 -11.19 -10.27 12.86
N LEU A 120 -9.99 -10.79 12.68
CA LEU A 120 -8.82 -10.41 13.50
C LEU A 120 -8.54 -8.91 13.46
N ALA A 121 -8.69 -8.27 12.29
CA ALA A 121 -8.52 -6.82 12.18
C ALA A 121 -9.57 -6.05 13.00
N VAL A 122 -10.80 -6.57 13.11
CA VAL A 122 -11.84 -5.98 13.96
C VAL A 122 -11.54 -6.21 15.44
N GLN A 123 -11.24 -7.45 15.82
CA GLN A 123 -11.08 -7.89 17.21
C GLN A 123 -9.74 -7.42 17.83
N LYS A 124 -8.69 -7.24 17.02
CA LYS A 124 -7.38 -6.72 17.43
C LYS A 124 -6.94 -5.50 16.61
N PRO A 125 -7.48 -4.29 16.91
CA PRO A 125 -7.13 -3.08 16.18
C PRO A 125 -5.64 -2.73 16.16
N THR A 126 -4.90 -3.07 17.22
CA THR A 126 -3.46 -2.82 17.33
C THR A 126 -2.63 -3.63 16.34
N MET A 127 -3.17 -4.74 15.82
CA MET A 127 -2.50 -5.62 14.86
C MET A 127 -3.00 -5.41 13.42
N ARG A 128 -3.83 -4.39 13.18
CA ARG A 128 -4.35 -4.05 11.83
C ARG A 128 -3.26 -3.70 10.84
N ASN A 129 -2.12 -3.20 11.31
CA ASN A 129 -1.00 -2.84 10.46
C ASN A 129 0.01 -3.99 10.30
N THR A 130 -0.35 -5.22 10.64
CA THR A 130 0.49 -6.40 10.44
C THR A 130 -0.02 -7.16 9.22
N LEU A 131 0.80 -7.25 8.18
CA LEU A 131 0.52 -8.09 7.02
C LEU A 131 0.85 -9.55 7.35
N ARG A 132 -0.18 -10.38 7.44
CA ARG A 132 -0.12 -11.83 7.61
C ARG A 132 0.11 -12.49 6.25
N ILE A 133 1.24 -13.15 6.10
CA ILE A 133 1.68 -13.86 4.89
C ILE A 133 1.35 -15.34 5.10
N THR A 134 0.37 -15.83 4.36
CA THR A 134 -0.24 -17.16 4.57
C THR A 134 0.36 -18.27 3.71
N ARG A 135 1.32 -17.93 2.84
CA ARG A 135 2.02 -18.90 1.99
C ARG A 135 3.53 -18.66 2.02
N PRO A 136 4.35 -19.71 1.91
CA PRO A 136 5.79 -19.57 1.82
C PRO A 136 6.22 -19.02 0.45
N TRP A 137 7.36 -18.30 0.44
CA TRP A 137 7.91 -17.70 -0.79
C TRP A 137 8.11 -18.72 -1.91
N GLN A 138 8.61 -19.93 -1.62
CA GLN A 138 8.89 -20.92 -2.67
C GLN A 138 7.61 -21.28 -3.45
N SER A 139 6.48 -21.42 -2.76
CA SER A 139 5.19 -21.75 -3.39
C SER A 139 4.72 -20.60 -4.28
N VAL A 140 4.74 -19.36 -3.76
CA VAL A 140 4.36 -18.17 -4.53
C VAL A 140 5.31 -17.94 -5.72
N HIS A 141 6.61 -18.15 -5.54
CA HIS A 141 7.59 -17.99 -6.59
C HIS A 141 7.39 -18.99 -7.74
N ASN A 142 6.99 -20.24 -7.42
CA ASN A 142 6.64 -21.23 -8.44
C ASN A 142 5.43 -20.79 -9.27
N ASP A 143 4.37 -20.28 -8.62
CA ASP A 143 3.19 -19.75 -9.32
C ASP A 143 3.58 -18.58 -10.25
N LEU A 144 4.44 -17.68 -9.77
CA LEU A 144 4.94 -16.57 -10.59
C LEU A 144 5.75 -17.05 -11.79
N ASN A 145 6.58 -18.08 -11.64
CA ASN A 145 7.37 -18.66 -12.73
C ASN A 145 6.47 -19.32 -13.78
N VAL A 146 5.44 -20.05 -13.37
CA VAL A 146 4.42 -20.62 -14.28
C VAL A 146 3.78 -19.51 -15.13
N LEU A 147 3.39 -18.40 -14.50
CA LEU A 147 2.83 -17.23 -15.19
C LEU A 147 3.84 -16.46 -16.07
N GLN A 148 5.14 -16.73 -15.95
CA GLN A 148 6.18 -16.18 -16.84
C GLN A 148 6.46 -17.09 -18.03
N THR A 149 6.40 -18.42 -17.85
CA THR A 149 6.66 -19.39 -18.91
C THR A 149 5.52 -19.51 -19.92
N HIS A 150 4.28 -19.25 -19.51
CA HIS A 150 3.14 -19.16 -20.44
C HIS A 150 3.19 -17.83 -21.20
N THR A 151 3.83 -17.85 -22.37
CA THR A 151 3.81 -16.75 -23.35
C THR A 151 2.38 -16.59 -23.88
N SER A 152 2.03 -15.37 -24.28
CA SER A 152 0.71 -14.76 -24.57
C SER A 152 -0.31 -15.51 -25.45
N GLY A 153 -0.08 -16.78 -25.82
CA GLY A 153 -1.02 -17.63 -26.57
C GLY A 153 -1.72 -18.73 -25.74
N ASP A 154 -1.16 -19.18 -24.61
CA ASP A 154 -1.69 -20.36 -23.88
C ASP A 154 -2.57 -20.02 -22.68
N LEU A 155 -2.55 -18.79 -22.18
CA LEU A 155 -3.35 -18.38 -21.01
C LEU A 155 -4.86 -18.35 -21.27
N ASP A 156 -5.28 -18.42 -22.54
CA ASP A 156 -6.69 -18.58 -22.91
C ASP A 156 -7.25 -19.96 -22.48
N THR A 157 -6.42 -20.92 -22.06
CA THR A 157 -6.87 -22.27 -21.68
C THR A 157 -6.82 -22.62 -20.19
N GLN A 158 -6.15 -21.86 -19.33
CA GLN A 158 -5.93 -22.29 -17.93
C GLN A 158 -6.54 -21.38 -16.85
N SER A 159 -6.84 -20.11 -17.14
CA SER A 159 -7.60 -19.26 -16.21
C SER A 159 -8.18 -18.08 -16.99
N SER A 160 -9.50 -18.08 -17.16
CA SER A 160 -10.14 -16.93 -17.81
C SER A 160 -9.99 -15.68 -16.92
N PRO A 161 -10.00 -14.47 -17.49
CA PRO A 161 -9.99 -13.22 -16.71
C PRO A 161 -11.08 -13.19 -15.63
N SER A 162 -12.26 -13.75 -15.93
CA SER A 162 -13.37 -13.90 -14.97
C SER A 162 -13.02 -14.80 -13.80
N ASP A 163 -12.25 -15.88 -14.01
CA ASP A 163 -11.82 -16.76 -12.91
C ASP A 163 -10.85 -16.03 -11.98
N CYS A 164 -9.94 -15.23 -12.55
CA CYS A 164 -9.00 -14.43 -11.76
C CYS A 164 -9.73 -13.36 -10.94
N GLU A 165 -10.72 -12.67 -11.51
CA GLU A 165 -11.53 -11.68 -10.80
C GLU A 165 -12.32 -12.33 -9.65
N ALA A 166 -12.91 -13.52 -9.89
CA ALA A 166 -13.61 -14.27 -8.85
C ALA A 166 -12.66 -14.69 -7.71
N LEU A 167 -11.45 -15.17 -8.03
CA LEU A 167 -10.43 -15.50 -7.02
C LEU A 167 -10.02 -14.28 -6.19
N ILE A 168 -9.85 -13.12 -6.83
CA ILE A 168 -9.52 -11.86 -6.14
C ILE A 168 -10.65 -11.48 -5.18
N GLU A 169 -11.89 -11.53 -5.65
CA GLU A 169 -13.05 -11.22 -4.81
C GLU A 169 -13.21 -12.21 -3.65
N GLN A 170 -12.98 -13.50 -3.89
CA GLN A 170 -13.02 -14.51 -2.85
C GLN A 170 -11.97 -14.25 -1.76
N ARG A 171 -10.73 -13.94 -2.17
CA ARG A 171 -9.57 -13.80 -1.28
C ARG A 171 -9.52 -12.47 -0.52
N TRP A 172 -10.14 -11.42 -1.06
CA TRP A 172 -10.09 -10.08 -0.45
C TRP A 172 -11.44 -9.49 -0.09
N ARG A 173 -12.55 -10.17 -0.43
CA ARG A 173 -13.92 -9.67 -0.24
C ARG A 173 -14.14 -8.30 -0.87
N THR A 174 -13.43 -8.03 -1.97
CA THR A 174 -13.50 -6.78 -2.73
C THR A 174 -13.27 -7.06 -4.20
N THR A 175 -13.96 -6.34 -5.08
CA THR A 175 -13.73 -6.48 -6.52
C THR A 175 -12.45 -5.74 -6.93
N ILE A 176 -11.86 -6.15 -8.05
CA ILE A 176 -10.66 -5.50 -8.60
C ILE A 176 -10.85 -3.98 -8.79
N GLU A 177 -12.07 -3.55 -9.14
CA GLU A 177 -12.42 -2.14 -9.35
C GLU A 177 -12.40 -1.32 -8.05
N HIS A 178 -12.73 -1.94 -6.91
CA HIS A 178 -12.73 -1.28 -5.61
C HIS A 178 -11.37 -1.34 -4.93
N PHE A 179 -10.62 -2.42 -5.18
CA PHE A 179 -9.25 -2.57 -4.69
C PHE A 179 -8.34 -1.45 -5.20
N LEU A 180 -8.34 -1.18 -6.51
CA LEU A 180 -7.47 -0.19 -7.14
C LEU A 180 -8.15 1.18 -7.28
N PRO A 181 -7.47 2.29 -6.93
CA PRO A 181 -7.99 3.61 -7.24
C PRO A 181 -8.07 3.80 -8.76
N ALA A 182 -9.02 4.63 -9.20
CA ALA A 182 -9.21 4.96 -10.61
C ALA A 182 -7.92 5.43 -11.33
N SER A 183 -7.00 6.08 -10.61
CA SER A 183 -5.72 6.55 -11.15
C SER A 183 -4.73 5.43 -11.50
N LEU A 184 -4.89 4.25 -10.89
CA LEU A 184 -4.05 3.06 -11.11
C LEU A 184 -4.74 2.01 -11.98
N SER A 185 -6.05 2.16 -12.22
CA SER A 185 -6.83 1.29 -13.09
C SER A 185 -6.68 1.69 -14.57
N PRO A 186 -6.92 0.76 -15.52
CA PRO A 186 -7.04 1.10 -16.93
C PRO A 186 -8.16 2.14 -17.15
N ALA A 187 -8.18 2.79 -18.31
CA ALA A 187 -9.24 3.75 -18.66
C ALA A 187 -10.48 3.01 -19.18
N LYS A 188 -11.67 3.24 -18.59
CA LYS A 188 -13.00 2.64 -18.91
C LYS A 188 -13.46 2.96 -20.33
N ILE A 189 -12.77 2.45 -21.36
CA ILE A 189 -13.12 2.63 -22.77
C ILE A 189 -14.11 1.53 -23.19
N LYS A 190 -15.21 1.94 -23.85
CA LYS A 190 -16.28 1.09 -24.40
C LYS A 190 -15.80 0.24 -25.60
N VAL A 191 -14.84 -0.67 -25.42
CA VAL A 191 -14.51 -1.64 -26.47
C VAL A 191 -14.46 -3.04 -25.88
N ALA A 192 -15.45 -3.85 -26.24
CA ALA A 192 -15.44 -5.32 -26.18
C ALA A 192 -14.96 -6.00 -24.88
N GLY A 193 -15.49 -5.58 -23.73
CA GLY A 193 -15.71 -6.48 -22.58
C GLY A 193 -14.51 -6.97 -21.76
N LYS A 194 -13.25 -6.77 -22.17
CA LYS A 194 -12.06 -7.14 -21.37
C LYS A 194 -11.28 -5.89 -20.99
N PHE A 195 -11.49 -5.43 -19.76
CA PHE A 195 -10.92 -4.20 -19.25
C PHE A 195 -9.47 -4.32 -18.77
N TRP A 196 -9.16 -5.46 -18.19
CA TRP A 196 -7.88 -5.75 -17.58
C TRP A 196 -7.06 -6.70 -18.44
N ASN A 197 -5.74 -6.51 -18.43
CA ASN A 197 -4.82 -7.47 -19.01
C ASN A 197 -4.89 -8.79 -18.20
N PRO A 198 -5.17 -9.94 -18.83
CA PRO A 198 -5.28 -11.23 -18.14
C PRO A 198 -4.05 -11.59 -17.29
N HIS A 199 -2.85 -11.25 -17.77
CA HIS A 199 -1.61 -11.50 -17.03
C HIS A 199 -1.50 -10.65 -15.77
N VAL A 200 -2.03 -9.42 -15.79
CA VAL A 200 -2.06 -8.56 -14.59
C VAL A 200 -3.02 -9.15 -13.57
N LEU A 201 -4.22 -9.55 -14.00
CA LEU A 201 -5.19 -10.21 -13.11
C LEU A 201 -4.65 -11.50 -12.51
N ALA A 202 -3.97 -12.34 -13.29
CA ALA A 202 -3.39 -13.58 -12.80
C ALA A 202 -2.34 -13.34 -11.70
N VAL A 203 -1.45 -12.36 -11.87
CA VAL A 203 -0.46 -12.02 -10.84
C VAL A 203 -1.11 -11.35 -9.62
N ILE A 204 -2.18 -10.56 -9.80
CA ILE A 204 -2.97 -10.02 -8.67
C ILE A 204 -3.67 -11.15 -7.91
N ALA A 205 -4.19 -12.16 -8.61
CA ALA A 205 -4.78 -13.33 -7.96
C ALA A 205 -3.73 -14.10 -7.14
N VAL A 206 -2.49 -14.23 -7.63
CA VAL A 206 -1.36 -14.76 -6.84
C VAL A 206 -1.07 -13.88 -5.63
N LEU A 207 -1.03 -12.55 -5.79
CA LEU A 207 -0.85 -11.62 -4.67
C LEU A 207 -1.94 -11.81 -3.60
N GLY A 208 -3.21 -11.98 -4.01
CA GLY A 208 -4.30 -12.27 -3.09
C GLY A 208 -4.20 -13.60 -2.37
N SER A 209 -3.58 -14.61 -3.00
CA SER A 209 -3.48 -15.97 -2.46
C SER A 209 -2.61 -16.12 -1.21
N PHE A 210 -1.79 -15.13 -0.88
CA PHE A 210 -0.98 -15.13 0.34
C PHE A 210 -1.29 -13.95 1.27
N THR A 211 -2.30 -13.15 0.94
CA THR A 211 -2.66 -11.90 1.63
C THR A 211 -4.17 -11.81 1.86
N GLN A 212 -4.82 -12.93 2.15
CA GLN A 212 -6.27 -13.02 2.31
C GLN A 212 -6.76 -11.95 3.31
N GLY A 213 -7.89 -11.32 2.98
CA GLY A 213 -8.53 -10.28 3.81
C GLY A 213 -7.78 -8.94 3.91
N GLN A 214 -6.56 -8.80 3.37
CA GLN A 214 -5.66 -7.67 3.68
C GLN A 214 -5.42 -6.74 2.49
N SER A 215 -6.40 -6.62 1.59
CA SER A 215 -6.33 -5.79 0.38
C SER A 215 -5.90 -4.34 0.66
N HIS A 216 -6.34 -3.76 1.77
CA HIS A 216 -5.98 -2.39 2.17
C HIS A 216 -4.47 -2.20 2.44
N LEU A 217 -3.81 -3.16 3.11
CA LEU A 217 -2.36 -3.12 3.32
C LEU A 217 -1.61 -3.37 2.01
N VAL A 218 -2.06 -4.39 1.26
CA VAL A 218 -1.46 -4.81 0.00
C VAL A 218 -1.43 -3.69 -1.04
N ARG A 219 -2.51 -2.89 -1.09
CA ARG A 219 -2.61 -1.73 -1.97
C ARG A 219 -1.46 -0.74 -1.79
N GLY A 220 -0.99 -0.53 -0.54
CA GLY A 220 0.14 0.34 -0.26
C GLY A 220 1.44 -0.12 -0.92
N PHE A 221 1.72 -1.42 -0.88
CA PHE A 221 2.89 -2.01 -1.54
C PHE A 221 2.80 -1.96 -3.06
N LEU A 222 1.61 -2.18 -3.61
CA LEU A 222 1.39 -2.06 -5.04
C LEU A 222 1.58 -0.62 -5.54
N GLN A 223 1.06 0.35 -4.79
CA GLN A 223 1.26 1.76 -5.10
C GLN A 223 2.74 2.17 -4.96
N GLU A 224 3.47 1.60 -4.00
CA GLU A 224 4.91 1.78 -3.90
C GLU A 224 5.66 1.25 -5.13
N ALA A 225 5.33 0.04 -5.59
CA ALA A 225 5.95 -0.55 -6.78
C ALA A 225 5.70 0.29 -8.05
N VAL A 226 4.46 0.73 -8.28
CA VAL A 226 4.13 1.65 -9.39
C VAL A 226 4.95 2.94 -9.30
N ASN A 227 5.05 3.51 -8.10
CA ASN A 227 5.84 4.72 -7.88
C ASN A 227 7.35 4.50 -8.09
N MET A 228 7.87 3.30 -7.82
CA MET A 228 9.26 2.95 -8.12
C MET A 228 9.48 2.92 -9.64
N ARG A 229 8.61 2.24 -10.40
CA ARG A 229 8.68 2.22 -11.87
C ARG A 229 8.64 3.65 -12.45
N LEU A 230 7.68 4.46 -12.03
CA LEU A 230 7.53 5.84 -12.52
C LEU A 230 8.73 6.75 -12.19
N LYS A 231 9.44 6.50 -11.08
CA LYS A 231 10.63 7.26 -10.70
C LYS A 231 11.91 6.81 -11.41
N GLU A 232 11.99 5.53 -11.78
CA GLU A 232 13.16 4.95 -12.45
C GLU A 232 13.05 5.07 -13.98
N SER A 233 11.84 5.19 -14.51
CA SER A 233 11.59 5.58 -15.88
C SER A 233 11.75 7.10 -16.02
N GLU A 234 12.99 7.57 -16.23
CA GLU A 234 13.30 8.98 -16.54
C GLU A 234 12.70 9.41 -17.92
N GLY A 235 11.38 9.35 -18.07
CA GLY A 235 10.62 9.90 -19.20
C GLY A 235 10.08 8.89 -20.24
N ASN A 236 10.29 7.58 -20.07
CA ASN A 236 9.90 6.60 -21.10
C ASN A 236 8.55 5.90 -20.84
N ASP A 237 8.09 5.89 -19.59
CA ASP A 237 6.83 5.27 -19.18
C ASP A 237 6.10 6.20 -18.22
N THR A 238 5.09 6.89 -18.76
CA THR A 238 4.24 7.85 -18.04
C THR A 238 2.94 7.21 -17.57
N SER A 239 2.72 5.92 -17.85
CA SER A 239 1.45 5.26 -17.51
C SER A 239 1.40 4.96 -16.01
N SER A 240 0.45 5.60 -15.33
CA SER A 240 0.14 5.33 -13.93
C SER A 240 -0.64 4.03 -13.72
N THR A 241 -1.09 3.38 -14.81
CA THR A 241 -1.81 2.11 -14.73
C THR A 241 -0.91 0.99 -14.25
N VAL A 242 -1.44 0.10 -13.40
CA VAL A 242 -0.73 -1.07 -12.89
C VAL A 242 -0.33 -2.00 -14.04
N GLN A 243 0.95 -2.37 -14.07
CA GLN A 243 1.51 -3.35 -15.00
C GLN A 243 1.85 -4.66 -14.26
N LYS A 244 2.05 -5.75 -15.03
CA LYS A 244 2.39 -7.08 -14.49
C LYS A 244 3.61 -7.00 -13.55
N GLN A 245 4.64 -6.26 -13.97
CA GLN A 245 5.88 -6.12 -13.19
C GLN A 245 5.65 -5.36 -11.88
N ASP A 246 4.78 -4.36 -11.85
CA ASP A 246 4.45 -3.63 -10.61
C ASP A 246 3.89 -4.58 -9.54
N VAL A 247 3.08 -5.57 -9.94
CA VAL A 247 2.52 -6.56 -9.03
C VAL A 247 3.61 -7.55 -8.55
N ILE A 248 4.49 -7.99 -9.44
CA ILE A 248 5.63 -8.86 -9.08
C ILE A 248 6.57 -8.15 -8.10
N ASP A 249 6.85 -6.88 -8.35
CA ASP A 249 7.69 -6.05 -7.49
C ASP A 249 7.03 -5.83 -6.13
N ALA A 250 5.72 -5.60 -6.08
CA ALA A 250 4.96 -5.51 -4.84
C ALA A 250 5.05 -6.81 -4.01
N ILE A 251 4.85 -7.98 -4.64
CA ILE A 251 5.03 -9.28 -3.99
C ILE A 251 6.46 -9.39 -3.45
N THR A 252 7.46 -9.04 -4.25
CA THR A 252 8.88 -9.10 -3.85
C THR A 252 9.17 -8.18 -2.67
N ILE A 253 8.67 -6.95 -2.67
CA ILE A 253 8.82 -5.97 -1.57
C ILE A 253 8.25 -6.54 -0.27
N ILE A 254 7.09 -7.20 -0.31
CA ILE A 254 6.46 -7.81 0.87
C ILE A 254 7.39 -8.86 1.48
N TYR A 255 7.86 -9.83 0.67
CA TYR A 255 8.74 -10.90 1.16
C TYR A 255 10.12 -10.38 1.59
N GLU A 256 10.66 -9.34 0.93
CA GLU A 256 11.90 -8.70 1.35
C GLU A 256 11.77 -8.02 2.72
N ARG A 257 10.67 -7.28 2.94
CA ARG A 257 10.42 -6.58 4.22
C ARG A 257 10.06 -7.53 5.35
N ALA A 258 9.45 -8.66 5.03
CA ALA A 258 9.26 -9.76 5.97
C ALA A 258 10.57 -10.49 6.32
N GLY A 259 11.69 -10.18 5.64
CA GLY A 259 12.98 -10.82 5.87
C GLY A 259 13.08 -12.26 5.33
N ILE A 260 12.09 -12.70 4.53
CA ILE A 260 12.02 -14.05 3.98
C ILE A 260 12.98 -14.21 2.81
N ILE A 261 13.18 -13.14 2.02
CA ILE A 261 14.13 -13.11 0.90
C ILE A 261 15.09 -11.91 1.03
N PRO A 262 16.28 -11.97 0.39
CA PRO A 262 17.24 -10.88 0.46
C PRO A 262 16.70 -9.57 -0.14
N ALA A 263 16.82 -8.47 0.61
CA ALA A 263 16.45 -7.13 0.13
C ALA A 263 17.29 -6.71 -1.10
N LYS A 264 16.65 -6.68 -2.28
CA LYS A 264 17.20 -6.19 -3.55
C LYS A 264 16.50 -4.91 -3.99
N LEU A 265 15.17 -4.87 -3.95
CA LEU A 265 14.36 -3.71 -4.32
C LEU A 265 14.30 -2.67 -3.17
N THR A 266 14.17 -3.16 -1.94
CA THR A 266 13.96 -2.32 -0.75
C THR A 266 15.24 -1.82 -0.10
N LYS A 267 16.41 -2.28 -0.56
CA LYS A 267 17.70 -1.68 -0.17
C LYS A 267 17.67 -0.22 -0.59
N ARG A 268 17.47 0.68 0.39
CA ARG A 268 17.61 2.13 0.25
C ARG A 268 18.79 2.39 -0.70
N LYS A 269 18.53 2.91 -1.90
CA LYS A 269 19.46 3.81 -2.58
C LYS A 269 19.65 4.98 -1.61
N SER A 270 20.51 4.79 -0.61
CA SER A 270 20.75 5.79 0.43
C SER A 270 21.05 7.09 -0.31
N ALA A 271 20.50 8.21 0.15
CA ALA A 271 20.74 9.52 -0.42
C ALA A 271 22.25 9.84 -0.61
N LYS A 272 23.14 9.09 0.07
CA LYS A 272 24.59 9.08 -0.16
C LYS A 272 25.03 8.60 -1.55
N ALA A 273 24.35 7.66 -2.21
CA ALA A 273 24.72 7.19 -3.54
C ALA A 273 24.38 8.22 -4.63
N LYS A 274 23.13 8.74 -4.64
CA LYS A 274 22.71 9.83 -5.54
C LYS A 274 23.54 11.11 -5.31
N GLY A 275 23.90 11.42 -4.06
CA GLY A 275 24.78 12.55 -3.74
C GLY A 275 26.21 12.39 -4.27
N LYS A 276 26.75 11.17 -4.31
CA LYS A 276 28.12 10.89 -4.79
C LYS A 276 28.21 10.88 -6.32
N GLU A 277 27.17 10.41 -7.01
CA GLU A 277 27.08 10.50 -8.48
C GLU A 277 26.87 11.94 -8.95
N ARG A 278 25.98 12.70 -8.30
CA ARG A 278 25.75 14.13 -8.64
C ARG A 278 27.02 14.97 -8.39
N ARG A 279 27.81 14.67 -7.35
CA ARG A 279 29.13 15.31 -7.12
C ARG A 279 30.20 14.89 -8.13
N LYS A 280 30.15 13.66 -8.66
CA LYS A 280 31.06 13.22 -9.72
C LYS A 280 30.69 13.85 -11.06
N ALA A 281 29.41 13.93 -11.42
CA ALA A 281 28.93 14.57 -12.64
C ALA A 281 29.27 16.08 -12.69
N LEU A 282 29.11 16.80 -11.58
CA LEU A 282 29.48 18.22 -11.47
C LEU A 282 31.01 18.46 -11.57
N LYS A 283 31.84 17.51 -11.13
CA LYS A 283 33.31 17.60 -11.28
C LYS A 283 33.78 17.35 -12.71
N VAL A 284 33.08 16.52 -13.50
CA VAL A 284 33.42 16.26 -14.90
C VAL A 284 33.06 17.45 -15.78
N GLN A 285 31.93 18.13 -15.53
CA GLN A 285 31.58 19.36 -16.27
C GLN A 285 32.56 20.52 -15.99
N LYS A 286 33.03 20.69 -14.74
CA LYS A 286 33.99 21.76 -14.40
C LYS A 286 35.40 21.55 -15.00
N LYS A 287 35.74 20.33 -15.43
CA LYS A 287 37.05 20.01 -16.05
C LYS A 287 37.06 20.14 -17.57
N LYS A 288 35.89 20.23 -18.22
CA LYS A 288 35.77 20.43 -19.69
C LYS A 288 35.62 21.90 -20.11
N GLY A 289 35.44 22.83 -19.18
CA GLY A 289 35.26 24.27 -19.48
C GLY A 289 36.48 25.16 -19.22
N GLY A 290 37.70 24.58 -19.08
CA GLY A 290 38.88 25.32 -18.68
C GLY A 290 40.15 24.90 -19.41
N ASN A 291 40.10 24.83 -20.75
CA ASN A 291 41.32 24.81 -21.54
C ASN A 291 41.08 25.44 -22.92
N GLY A 292 41.83 26.51 -23.20
CA GLY A 292 41.84 27.30 -24.43
C GLY A 292 41.09 28.63 -24.26
N ASP A 293 41.65 29.81 -24.52
CA ASP A 293 42.96 30.16 -25.07
C ASP A 293 43.07 31.70 -24.95
N MET A 294 44.17 32.23 -24.40
CA MET A 294 44.56 33.63 -24.58
C MET A 294 46.09 33.71 -24.48
N SER A 295 46.73 33.37 -25.60
CA SER A 295 48.04 33.88 -25.96
C SER A 295 47.89 34.81 -27.17
N SER A 296 48.24 36.08 -26.94
CA SER A 296 49.01 37.01 -27.79
C SER A 296 49.64 36.41 -29.07
N GLU A 297 49.84 37.06 -30.21
CA GLU A 297 50.05 38.47 -30.58
C GLU A 297 50.23 38.54 -32.12
N THR A 298 49.82 39.66 -32.75
CA THR A 298 50.38 40.38 -33.95
C THR A 298 50.60 39.66 -35.31
N PRO A 299 50.61 40.40 -36.46
CA PRO A 299 51.28 41.68 -36.75
C PRO A 299 50.37 42.90 -36.94
#